data_AF-A0A7S0ZDK3-F1
#
_entry.id   AF-A0A7S0ZDK3-F1
#
_cell.length_a   1.000
_cell.length_b   1.000
_cell.length_c   1.000
_cell.angle_alpha   90.00
_cell.angle_beta   90.00
_cell.angle_gamma   90.00
#
_symmetry.space_group_name_H-M   'P 1'
#
loop_
_entity.id
_entity.type
_entity.pdbx_description
1 polymer ?
#
loop_
_entity_poly.entity_id
_entity_poly.type
_entity_poly.pdbx_seq_one_letter_code
_entity_poly.pdbx_strand_id
1 'polypeptide(L)'
;MKKKLKKGQKGNATNYITRRKALTKLQIGLADFRRLCILKGIFPRNPKKKAEGNLKTYYLNKDIQFLAHEPLLDKFREIRAYRKKIVRAKSRNEPGIVKSLLENKPTYTLDHIVRERYPSFNDALRDLD
;
A
#
# COMPACT_ATOMS: atom_id res chain seq x y z
N MET A 1 -16.55 -5.82 37.22
CA MET A 1 -16.53 -7.08 36.43
C MET A 1 -15.86 -6.84 35.07
N LYS A 2 -14.74 -7.51 34.75
CA LYS A 2 -14.11 -7.40 33.41
C LYS A 2 -14.92 -8.21 32.39
N LYS A 3 -15.42 -7.57 31.33
CA LYS A 3 -16.14 -8.19 30.21
C LYS A 3 -15.29 -9.33 29.62
N LYS A 4 -15.87 -10.54 29.44
CA LYS A 4 -15.18 -11.67 28.78
C LYS A 4 -14.69 -11.21 27.39
N LEU A 5 -13.38 -11.30 27.17
CA LEU A 5 -12.75 -10.91 25.91
C LEU A 5 -13.11 -11.91 24.82
N LYS A 6 -13.53 -11.42 23.65
CA LYS A 6 -13.82 -12.28 22.51
C LYS A 6 -12.52 -12.89 21.97
N LYS A 7 -12.58 -14.15 21.55
CA LYS A 7 -11.43 -14.88 20.96
C LYS A 7 -10.87 -14.06 19.79
N GLY A 8 -9.56 -13.80 19.81
CA GLY A 8 -8.86 -13.02 18.78
C GLY A 8 -8.72 -11.51 19.05
N GLN A 9 -9.25 -10.97 20.15
CA GLN A 9 -9.10 -9.55 20.50
C GLN A 9 -7.76 -9.19 21.17
N LYS A 10 -6.96 -10.17 21.63
CA LYS A 10 -5.66 -9.92 22.29
C LYS A 10 -4.60 -10.96 21.90
N GLY A 11 -3.34 -10.57 22.04
CA GLY A 11 -2.15 -11.43 21.86
C GLY A 11 -1.59 -11.43 20.43
N ASN A 12 -0.71 -12.37 20.11
CA ASN A 12 -0.03 -12.41 18.81
C ASN A 12 -0.98 -12.45 17.59
N ALA A 13 -2.23 -12.87 17.77
CA ALA A 13 -3.25 -12.86 16.72
C ALA A 13 -3.62 -11.43 16.24
N THR A 14 -3.46 -10.39 17.08
CA THR A 14 -3.72 -8.99 16.70
C THR A 14 -2.51 -8.31 16.05
N ASN A 15 -1.32 -8.91 16.15
CA ASN A 15 -0.08 -8.32 15.65
C ASN A 15 0.09 -8.49 14.16
N TYR A 16 -0.63 -9.44 13.55
CA TYR A 16 -0.52 -9.75 12.13
C TYR A 16 -1.86 -9.58 11.43
N ILE A 17 -1.78 -9.18 10.16
CA ILE A 17 -2.93 -8.99 9.28
C ILE A 17 -2.66 -9.75 7.97
N THR A 18 -3.68 -10.40 7.43
CA THR A 18 -3.56 -11.09 6.14
C THR A 18 -3.46 -10.09 5.00
N ARG A 19 -2.76 -10.46 3.92
CA ARG A 19 -2.62 -9.62 2.71
C ARG A 19 -3.96 -9.09 2.20
N ARG A 20 -5.00 -9.94 2.16
CA ARG A 20 -6.35 -9.53 1.71
C ARG A 20 -6.92 -8.41 2.58
N LYS A 21 -6.82 -8.55 3.91
CA LYS A 21 -7.29 -7.52 4.85
C LYS A 21 -6.47 -6.24 4.76
N ALA A 22 -5.16 -6.33 4.56
CA ALA A 22 -4.30 -5.17 4.33
C ALA A 22 -4.71 -4.39 3.07
N LEU A 23 -4.96 -5.09 1.95
CA LEU A 23 -5.47 -4.48 0.72
C LEU A 23 -6.80 -3.77 0.92
N THR A 24 -7.75 -4.42 1.62
CA THR A 24 -9.05 -3.81 1.94
C THR A 24 -8.90 -2.56 2.81
N LYS A 25 -8.01 -2.60 3.82
CA LYS A 25 -7.77 -1.48 4.74
C LYS A 25 -7.12 -0.29 4.04
N LEU A 26 -6.15 -0.54 3.15
CA LEU A 26 -5.44 0.51 2.41
C LEU A 26 -6.20 0.99 1.16
N GLN A 27 -7.22 0.24 0.72
CA GLN A 27 -8.07 0.54 -0.45
C GLN A 27 -7.32 0.62 -1.80
N ILE A 28 -6.20 -0.10 -1.92
CA ILE A 28 -5.36 -0.15 -3.13
C ILE A 28 -5.35 -1.55 -3.77
N GLY A 29 -4.94 -1.61 -5.04
CA GLY A 29 -4.78 -2.87 -5.76
C GLY A 29 -3.55 -3.66 -5.32
N LEU A 30 -3.48 -4.95 -5.68
CA LEU A 30 -2.35 -5.81 -5.33
C LEU A 30 -1.02 -5.33 -5.92
N ALA A 31 -1.02 -4.82 -7.15
CA ALA A 31 0.18 -4.32 -7.81
C ALA A 31 0.75 -3.09 -7.08
N ASP A 32 -0.11 -2.12 -6.76
CA ASP A 32 0.31 -0.90 -6.07
C ASP A 32 0.72 -1.19 -4.62
N PHE A 33 0.03 -2.12 -3.94
CA PHE A 33 0.45 -2.58 -2.62
C PHE A 33 1.85 -3.21 -2.64
N ARG A 34 2.15 -4.06 -3.62
CA ARG A 34 3.49 -4.65 -3.76
C ARG A 34 4.55 -3.59 -4.01
N ARG A 35 4.28 -2.61 -4.89
CA ARG A 35 5.19 -1.48 -5.13
C ARG A 35 5.44 -0.70 -3.85
N LEU A 36 4.38 -0.35 -3.12
CA LEU A 36 4.48 0.38 -1.86
C LEU A 36 5.28 -0.40 -0.81
N CYS A 37 5.06 -1.71 -0.70
CA CYS A 37 5.84 -2.56 0.19
C CYS A 37 7.33 -2.58 -0.15
N ILE A 38 7.71 -2.64 -1.44
CA ILE A 38 9.12 -2.57 -1.86
C ILE A 38 9.72 -1.21 -1.51
N LEU A 39 9.01 -0.13 -1.82
CA LEU A 39 9.46 1.24 -1.55
C LEU A 39 9.62 1.53 -0.05
N LYS A 40 8.80 0.92 0.81
CA LYS A 40 8.89 1.07 2.27
C LYS A 40 9.65 -0.06 2.98
N GLY A 41 10.16 -1.05 2.25
CA GLY A 41 10.90 -2.17 2.85
C GLY A 41 10.05 -3.06 3.75
N ILE A 42 8.75 -3.18 3.46
CA ILE A 42 7.82 -3.99 4.25
C ILE A 42 7.69 -5.37 3.65
N PHE A 43 8.12 -6.37 4.40
CA PHE A 43 8.15 -7.77 3.95
C PHE A 43 7.07 -8.61 4.65
N PRO A 44 6.57 -9.66 3.98
CA PRO A 44 5.67 -10.61 4.61
C PRO A 44 6.37 -11.32 5.78
N ARG A 45 5.59 -11.65 6.82
CA ARG A 45 6.07 -12.37 8.01
C ARG A 45 5.39 -13.73 8.11
N ASN A 46 6.09 -14.69 8.70
CA ASN A 46 5.56 -16.03 9.01
C ASN A 46 5.27 -16.14 10.51
N PRO A 47 4.06 -15.79 10.99
CA PRO A 47 3.76 -15.82 12.41
C PRO A 47 3.64 -17.26 12.93
N LYS A 48 4.12 -17.51 14.15
CA LYS A 48 4.03 -18.83 14.82
C LYS A 48 2.57 -19.29 14.99
N LYS A 49 1.64 -18.37 15.25
CA LYS A 49 0.20 -18.64 15.34
C LYS A 49 -0.53 -17.91 14.22
N LYS A 50 -1.04 -18.67 13.24
CA LYS A 50 -1.76 -18.16 12.07
C LYS A 50 -3.27 -18.21 12.31
N ALA A 51 -3.85 -17.09 12.72
CA ALA A 51 -5.27 -17.01 13.11
C ALA A 51 -6.25 -17.28 11.96
N GLU A 52 -5.87 -17.00 10.72
CA GLU A 52 -6.75 -17.07 9.55
C GLU A 52 -6.36 -18.17 8.55
N GLY A 53 -5.50 -19.11 8.96
CA GLY A 53 -5.05 -20.25 8.15
C GLY A 53 -3.59 -20.18 7.69
N ASN A 54 -3.03 -21.35 7.34
CA ASN A 54 -1.58 -21.54 7.16
C ASN A 54 -1.03 -21.04 5.82
N LEU A 55 -1.84 -21.08 4.76
CA LEU A 55 -1.47 -20.75 3.37
C LEU A 55 -1.51 -19.25 3.04
N LYS A 56 -1.90 -18.40 4.01
CA LYS A 56 -2.04 -16.96 3.79
C LYS A 56 -0.73 -16.24 4.05
N THR A 57 -0.47 -15.19 3.27
CA THR A 57 0.61 -14.23 3.54
C THR A 57 0.16 -13.25 4.61
N TYR A 58 1.00 -13.07 5.63
CA TYR A 58 0.76 -12.15 6.74
C TYR A 58 1.75 -10.99 6.72
N TYR A 59 1.30 -9.83 7.19
CA TYR A 59 2.11 -8.63 7.43
C TYR A 59 1.95 -8.21 8.88
N LEU A 60 2.87 -7.43 9.42
CA LEU A 60 2.66 -6.82 10.74
C LEU A 60 1.59 -5.74 10.64
N ASN A 61 0.69 -5.71 11.62
CA ASN A 61 -0.36 -4.71 11.66
C ASN A 61 0.20 -3.30 11.83
N LYS A 62 1.32 -3.15 12.56
CA LYS A 62 2.05 -1.88 12.71
C LYS A 62 2.54 -1.35 11.37
N ASP A 63 3.14 -2.19 10.54
CA ASP A 63 3.63 -1.81 9.22
C ASP A 63 2.48 -1.37 8.31
N ILE A 64 1.33 -2.06 8.36
CA ILE A 64 0.14 -1.64 7.60
C ILE A 64 -0.46 -0.34 8.13
N GLN A 65 -0.40 -0.07 9.44
CA GLN A 65 -0.77 1.23 10.00
C GLN A 65 0.17 2.33 9.54
N PHE A 66 1.48 2.06 9.52
CA PHE A 66 2.47 2.99 9.00
C PHE A 66 2.21 3.32 7.52
N LEU A 67 1.94 2.30 6.69
CA LEU A 67 1.56 2.51 5.29
C LEU A 67 0.28 3.34 5.14
N ALA A 68 -0.67 3.25 6.08
CA ALA A 68 -1.92 3.99 5.98
C ALA A 68 -1.74 5.52 6.05
N HIS A 69 -0.59 5.99 6.55
CA HIS A 69 -0.23 7.41 6.62
C HIS A 69 0.70 7.85 5.49
N GLU A 70 0.99 6.96 4.53
CA GLU A 70 1.95 7.21 3.48
C GLU A 70 1.28 8.02 2.33
N PRO A 71 1.85 9.17 1.89
CA PRO A 71 1.23 10.05 0.88
C PRO A 71 1.03 9.43 -0.52
N LEU A 72 1.88 8.50 -0.93
CA LEU A 72 1.78 7.80 -2.22
C LEU A 72 0.49 6.99 -2.35
N LEU A 73 -0.13 6.58 -1.23
CA LEU A 73 -1.46 5.95 -1.26
C LEU A 73 -2.48 6.81 -1.99
N ASP A 74 -2.52 8.10 -1.71
CA ASP A 74 -3.48 9.01 -2.32
C ASP A 74 -3.16 9.22 -3.80
N LYS A 75 -1.88 9.25 -4.16
CA LYS A 75 -1.45 9.26 -5.57
C LYS A 75 -1.86 8.00 -6.32
N PHE A 76 -1.74 6.82 -5.72
CA PHE A 76 -2.22 5.59 -6.34
C PHE A 76 -3.74 5.57 -6.53
N ARG A 77 -4.50 6.10 -5.57
CA ARG A 77 -5.95 6.26 -5.68
C ARG A 77 -6.33 7.24 -6.77
N GLU A 78 -5.63 8.37 -6.86
CA GLU A 78 -5.78 9.39 -7.92
C GLU A 78 -5.54 8.78 -9.31
N ILE A 79 -4.42 8.06 -9.49
CA ILE A 79 -4.08 7.38 -10.75
C ILE A 79 -5.14 6.32 -11.11
N ARG A 80 -5.66 5.59 -10.14
CA ARG A 80 -6.74 4.61 -10.38
C ARG A 80 -8.02 5.29 -10.82
N ALA A 81 -8.41 6.39 -10.18
CA ALA A 81 -9.57 7.18 -10.58
C ALA A 81 -9.40 7.77 -11.99
N TYR A 82 -8.21 8.30 -12.28
CA TYR A 82 -7.80 8.78 -13.61
C TYR A 82 -7.96 7.72 -14.69
N ARG A 83 -7.42 6.51 -14.46
CA ARG A 83 -7.58 5.38 -15.40
C ARG A 83 -9.06 5.06 -15.66
N LYS A 84 -9.89 5.08 -14.62
CA LYS A 84 -11.35 4.86 -14.76
C LYS A 84 -12.01 5.97 -15.59
N LYS A 85 -11.62 7.23 -15.42
CA LYS A 85 -12.11 8.36 -16.24
C LYS A 85 -11.76 8.17 -17.71
N ILE A 86 -10.51 7.78 -18.02
CA ILE A 86 -10.09 7.49 -19.40
C ILE A 86 -10.93 6.36 -20.01
N VAL A 87 -11.07 5.23 -19.31
CA VAL A 87 -11.87 4.10 -19.82
C VAL A 87 -13.30 4.53 -20.11
N ARG A 88 -13.90 5.34 -19.21
CA ARG A 88 -15.25 5.87 -19.40
C ARG A 88 -15.37 6.81 -20.62
N ALA A 89 -14.44 7.75 -20.78
CA ALA A 89 -14.45 8.67 -21.92
C ALA A 89 -14.24 7.92 -23.25
N LYS A 90 -13.35 6.92 -23.26
CA LYS A 90 -13.16 6.02 -24.40
C LYS A 90 -14.43 5.25 -24.74
N SER A 91 -15.12 4.67 -23.74
CA SER A 91 -16.38 3.95 -23.98
C SER A 91 -17.51 4.82 -24.51
N ARG A 92 -17.42 6.14 -24.32
CA ARG A 92 -18.40 7.12 -24.80
C ARG A 92 -18.02 7.76 -26.15
N ASN A 93 -16.88 7.35 -26.73
CA ASN A 93 -16.33 7.94 -27.95
C ASN A 93 -16.15 9.48 -27.85
N GLU A 94 -15.63 9.97 -26.73
CA GLU A 94 -15.35 11.39 -26.48
C GLU A 94 -13.83 11.69 -26.64
N PRO A 95 -13.29 11.80 -27.88
CA PRO A 95 -11.84 11.88 -28.11
C PRO A 95 -11.20 13.15 -27.53
N GLY A 96 -11.92 14.28 -27.53
CA GLY A 96 -11.42 15.54 -26.96
C GLY A 96 -11.14 15.44 -25.45
N ILE A 97 -12.05 14.80 -24.70
CA ILE A 97 -11.89 14.57 -23.27
C ILE A 97 -10.74 13.59 -23.00
N VAL A 98 -10.61 12.54 -23.81
CA VAL A 98 -9.48 11.60 -23.70
C VAL A 98 -8.15 12.33 -23.91
N LYS A 99 -8.06 13.20 -24.92
CA LYS A 99 -6.84 13.99 -25.19
C LYS A 99 -6.47 14.88 -24.00
N SER A 100 -7.43 15.65 -23.49
CA SER A 100 -7.22 16.51 -22.32
C SER A 100 -6.82 15.72 -21.07
N LEU A 101 -7.40 14.53 -20.85
CA LEU A 101 -6.99 13.65 -19.74
C LEU A 101 -5.57 13.12 -19.94
N LEU A 102 -5.16 12.78 -21.17
CA LEU A 102 -3.80 12.30 -21.44
C LEU A 102 -2.74 13.38 -21.18
N GLU A 103 -3.05 14.63 -21.54
CA GLU A 103 -2.20 15.79 -21.25
C GLU A 103 -2.05 16.03 -19.74
N ASN A 104 -3.13 15.83 -18.98
CA ASN A 104 -3.16 16.02 -17.52
C ASN A 104 -2.95 14.72 -16.73
N LYS A 105 -2.04 13.86 -17.19
CA LYS A 105 -1.77 12.58 -16.52
C LYS A 105 -1.16 12.80 -15.13
N PRO A 106 -1.78 12.29 -14.04
CA PRO A 106 -1.21 12.43 -12.70
C PRO A 106 0.07 11.59 -12.56
N THR A 107 1.07 12.18 -11.93
CA THR A 107 2.36 11.58 -11.60
C THR A 107 2.63 11.67 -10.10
N TYR A 108 3.67 10.97 -9.64
CA TYR A 108 4.16 11.04 -8.27
C TYR A 108 5.68 11.00 -8.28
N THR A 109 6.30 11.57 -7.26
CA THR A 109 7.73 11.44 -7.01
C THR A 109 7.98 10.49 -5.84
N LEU A 110 9.23 10.04 -5.70
CA LEU A 110 9.66 9.14 -4.61
C LEU A 110 10.60 9.84 -3.63
N ASP A 111 10.78 11.15 -3.77
CA ASP A 111 11.82 11.93 -3.09
C ASP A 111 11.70 11.84 -1.57
N HIS A 112 10.46 11.86 -1.05
CA HIS A 112 10.21 11.71 0.39
C HIS A 112 10.59 10.32 0.90
N ILE A 113 10.35 9.26 0.11
CA ILE A 113 10.71 7.90 0.48
C ILE A 113 12.23 7.71 0.46
N VAL A 114 12.90 8.23 -0.57
CA VAL A 114 14.35 8.16 -0.70
C VAL A 114 15.03 8.88 0.46
N ARG A 115 14.57 10.10 0.80
CA ARG A 115 15.13 10.88 1.92
C ARG A 115 14.88 10.24 3.28
N GLU A 116 13.74 9.57 3.46
CA GLU A 116 13.45 8.82 4.70
C GLU A 116 14.34 7.58 4.83
N ARG A 117 14.66 6.92 3.72
CA ARG A 117 15.51 5.72 3.71
C ARG A 117 16.99 6.04 3.84
N TYR A 118 17.45 7.13 3.21
CA TYR A 118 18.84 7.57 3.23
C TYR A 118 18.90 9.03 3.72
N PRO A 119 18.95 9.25 5.04
CA PRO A 119 18.96 10.60 5.62
C PRO A 119 20.19 11.42 5.22
N SER A 120 21.32 10.75 4.96
CA SER A 120 22.56 11.39 4.50
C SER A 120 23.05 10.80 3.17
N PHE A 121 23.90 11.57 2.47
CA PHE A 121 24.53 11.13 1.23
C PHE A 121 25.42 9.88 1.43
N ASN A 122 26.13 9.81 2.56
CA ASN A 122 26.96 8.66 2.89
C ASN A 122 26.13 7.39 3.09
N ASP A 123 24.91 7.51 3.64
CA ASP A 123 24.01 6.36 3.78
C ASP A 123 23.57 5.83 2.41
N ALA A 124 23.34 6.73 1.45
CA ALA A 124 23.02 6.35 0.07
C ALA A 124 24.22 5.69 -0.63
N LEU A 125 25.44 6.24 -0.46
CA LEU A 125 26.66 5.67 -1.04
C LEU A 125 26.95 4.26 -0.55
N ARG A 126 26.70 3.97 0.73
CA ARG A 126 26.93 2.64 1.32
C ARG A 126 26.01 1.55 0.75
N ASP A 127 24.88 1.93 0.17
CA ASP A 127 23.88 1.00 -0.37
C ASP A 127 23.98 0.87 -1.90
N LEU A 128 24.96 1.52 -2.55
CA LEU A 128 25.11 1.57 -4.01
C LEU A 128 25.98 0.46 -4.61
N ASP A 129 26.62 -0.40 -3.80
CA ASP A 129 27.52 -1.52 -4.15
C ASP A 129 28.14 -1.50 -5.57
#